data_AF-A0A7Y2T5G5-F1
#
_entry.id   AF-A0A7Y2T5G5-F1
#
_cell.length_a   1.000
_cell.length_b   1.000
_cell.length_c   1.000
_cell.angle_alpha   90.00
_cell.angle_beta   90.00
_cell.angle_gamma   90.00
#
_symmetry.space_group_name_H-M   'P 1'
#
loop_
_entity.id
_entity.type
_entity.pdbx_description
1 polymer ?
#
loop_
_entity_poly.entity_id
_entity_poly.type
_entity_poly.pdbx_seq_one_letter_code
_entity_poly.pdbx_strand_id
1 'polypeptide(L)'
;MTKTTLHRLGLLALPMLISASLNAATTTNPVGVEKVTLQPNQFNLLGVRLHGEVVLTGTFDASTGSSLTDTGASFSGLVATTEYIVELADGSNFNIVGSDASGDTITLPTVDPADEQAYKIRIANTLNSVLGNPTNLASSATGNPAGTDRVWIPNGTLFDQYYYVTLSGSEGWYKVGATSEGLKGDSVVINPGAAIYVETLGSTTGTTDIMISGTVKTVPTAYTISQEWNLLSGEYPAGQTLGNSGLSANIAGSADGNPAGADILWAPNGVLFDKYYYVTLSGSEGWYKVGATSEGLKGDTVLPSGVYLQDADASGGGVITPPTSYNNL
;
A
#
# COMPACT_ATOMS: atom_id res chain seq x y z
N MET A 1 5.04 23.48 61.14
CA MET A 1 4.95 22.35 60.18
C MET A 1 3.59 21.69 60.35
N THR A 2 2.92 21.43 59.22
CA THR A 2 1.74 20.53 59.01
C THR A 2 0.46 20.88 59.79
N LYS A 3 -0.41 21.76 59.27
CA LYS A 3 -1.52 21.57 58.29
C LYS A 3 -2.77 20.87 58.87
N THR A 4 -3.78 21.69 59.18
CA THR A 4 -5.21 21.41 59.40
C THR A 4 -5.99 21.37 58.08
N THR A 5 -6.96 20.46 57.91
CA THR A 5 -8.35 20.69 57.39
C THR A 5 -9.09 19.35 57.33
N LEU A 6 -10.13 19.11 58.15
CA LEU A 6 -11.57 19.43 58.02
C LEU A 6 -12.32 18.65 56.90
N HIS A 7 -13.12 17.67 57.34
CA HIS A 7 -14.06 16.86 56.57
C HIS A 7 -15.30 17.67 56.15
N ARG A 8 -15.76 17.50 54.91
CA ARG A 8 -17.05 18.02 54.43
C ARG A 8 -17.89 16.93 53.77
N LEU A 9 -19.11 16.82 54.31
CA LEU A 9 -20.43 16.46 53.77
C LEU A 9 -20.53 15.52 52.55
N GLY A 10 -21.32 14.46 52.76
CA GLY A 10 -21.83 13.61 51.70
C GLY A 10 -22.94 14.25 50.87
N LEU A 11 -23.05 13.75 49.64
CA LEU A 11 -24.19 13.92 48.75
C LEU A 11 -24.53 12.53 48.19
N LEU A 12 -25.72 12.02 48.53
CA LEU A 12 -26.33 10.86 47.88
C LEU A 12 -26.64 11.22 46.42
N ALA A 13 -26.14 10.43 45.47
CA ALA A 13 -26.61 10.44 44.09
C ALA A 13 -26.92 9.00 43.64
N LEU A 14 -28.17 8.78 43.23
CA LEU A 14 -28.69 7.54 42.63
C LEU A 14 -27.82 7.08 41.45
N PRO A 15 -27.59 5.78 41.23
CA PRO A 15 -27.06 5.29 39.96
C PRO A 15 -28.15 5.39 38.89
N MET A 16 -28.06 6.39 38.01
CA MET A 16 -28.65 6.29 36.67
C MET A 16 -27.83 5.25 35.91
N LEU A 17 -28.45 4.12 35.55
CA LEU A 17 -27.93 3.28 34.47
C LEU A 17 -28.00 4.10 33.18
N ILE A 18 -26.87 4.70 32.80
CA ILE A 18 -26.65 5.11 31.42
C ILE A 18 -26.18 3.84 30.72
N SER A 19 -27.03 3.27 29.88
CA SER A 19 -26.61 2.36 28.82
C SER A 19 -25.68 3.14 27.89
N ALA A 20 -24.40 3.22 28.24
CA ALA A 20 -23.38 3.63 27.29
C ALA A 20 -23.31 2.50 26.26
N SER A 21 -23.86 2.74 25.08
CA SER A 21 -23.40 2.02 23.90
C SER A 21 -21.88 2.20 23.88
N LEU A 22 -21.15 1.09 23.94
CA LEU A 22 -19.74 1.05 23.61
C LEU A 22 -19.63 1.45 22.14
N ASN A 23 -19.60 2.75 21.85
CA ASN A 23 -18.95 3.20 20.64
C ASN A 23 -17.49 2.82 20.85
N ALA A 24 -17.05 1.76 20.18
CA ALA A 24 -15.65 1.40 20.11
C ALA A 24 -14.87 2.69 19.81
N ALA A 25 -13.87 3.00 20.64
CA ALA A 25 -12.99 4.12 20.36
C ALA A 25 -12.37 3.86 18.98
N THR A 26 -12.79 4.63 17.98
CA THR A 26 -12.16 4.60 16.66
C THR A 26 -10.75 5.15 16.85
N THR A 27 -9.77 4.27 17.02
CA THR A 27 -8.37 4.62 16.85
C THR A 27 -8.21 4.99 15.38
N THR A 28 -8.18 6.29 15.08
CA THR A 28 -7.88 6.76 13.74
C THR A 28 -6.44 6.39 13.44
N ASN A 29 -6.20 5.63 12.37
CA ASN A 29 -4.86 5.34 11.91
C ASN A 29 -4.06 6.66 11.77
N PRO A 30 -2.76 6.69 12.14
CA PRO A 30 -1.95 7.89 11.98
C PRO A 30 -1.94 8.37 10.53
N VAL A 31 -2.02 9.68 10.34
CA VAL A 31 -1.82 10.32 9.02
C VAL A 31 -0.39 10.82 8.89
N GLY A 32 0.15 10.76 7.68
CA GLY A 32 1.52 11.16 7.41
C GLY A 32 1.74 11.66 6.00
N VAL A 33 2.96 12.11 5.77
CA VAL A 33 3.47 12.48 4.45
C VAL A 33 4.79 11.76 4.24
N GLU A 34 4.92 11.12 3.09
CA GLU A 34 6.13 10.45 2.64
C GLU A 34 6.75 11.23 1.49
N LYS A 35 8.08 11.36 1.51
CA LYS A 35 8.87 11.89 0.41
C LYS A 35 9.58 10.77 -0.32
N VAL A 36 9.30 10.62 -1.61
CA VAL A 36 10.00 9.68 -2.50
C VAL A 36 10.82 10.48 -3.51
N THR A 37 12.13 10.24 -3.55
CA THR A 37 13.05 10.94 -4.46
C THR A 37 13.27 10.12 -5.73
N LEU A 38 12.85 10.67 -6.86
CA LEU A 38 13.06 10.12 -8.20
C LEU A 38 14.39 10.64 -8.77
N GLN A 39 15.13 9.73 -9.39
CA GLN A 39 16.37 10.03 -10.09
C GLN A 39 16.07 10.47 -11.54
N PRO A 40 16.91 11.35 -12.12
CA PRO A 40 16.74 11.83 -13.49
C PRO A 40 17.07 10.76 -14.54
N ASN A 41 16.46 10.88 -15.73
CA ASN A 41 16.74 10.07 -16.92
C ASN A 41 16.67 8.55 -16.72
N GLN A 42 15.76 8.05 -15.88
CA GLN A 42 15.62 6.62 -15.64
C GLN A 42 14.22 6.20 -15.19
N PHE A 43 14.01 4.89 -15.16
CA PHE A 43 12.87 4.28 -14.49
C PHE A 43 13.10 4.28 -12.98
N ASN A 44 12.17 4.88 -12.24
CA ASN A 44 12.15 4.86 -10.79
C ASN A 44 11.02 3.96 -10.33
N LEU A 45 11.32 3.00 -9.46
CA LEU A 45 10.31 2.16 -8.84
C LEU A 45 9.76 2.89 -7.60
N LEU A 46 8.44 3.03 -7.53
CA LEU A 46 7.73 3.70 -6.45
C LEU A 46 6.62 2.78 -5.95
N GLY A 47 6.68 2.38 -4.68
CA GLY A 47 5.51 1.83 -3.99
C GLY A 47 4.80 2.91 -3.19
N VAL A 48 3.48 2.74 -3.02
CA VAL A 48 2.61 3.69 -2.34
C VAL A 48 2.35 3.18 -0.93
N ARG A 49 3.10 3.70 0.05
CA ARG A 49 3.12 3.20 1.44
C ARG A 49 2.14 3.91 2.38
N LEU A 50 1.42 4.89 1.84
CA LEU A 50 0.36 5.61 2.53
C LEU A 50 -0.94 5.35 1.79
N HIS A 51 -1.94 4.88 2.52
CA HIS A 51 -3.20 4.45 1.96
C HIS A 51 -4.23 5.58 2.06
N GLY A 52 -5.25 5.51 1.21
CA GLY A 52 -6.40 6.40 1.34
C GLY A 52 -7.07 6.28 2.71
N GLU A 53 -7.89 7.28 3.01
CA GLU A 53 -8.62 7.40 4.27
C GLU A 53 -9.51 6.19 4.53
N VAL A 54 -9.56 5.73 5.78
CA VAL A 54 -10.55 4.75 6.24
C VAL A 54 -11.88 5.46 6.40
N VAL A 55 -12.86 5.08 5.59
CA VAL A 55 -14.20 5.66 5.63
C VAL A 55 -15.18 4.83 6.45
N LEU A 56 -14.89 3.54 6.65
CA LEU A 56 -15.73 2.63 7.43
C LEU A 56 -14.90 1.48 8.00
N THR A 57 -15.31 0.96 9.16
CA THR A 57 -14.78 -0.27 9.76
C THR A 57 -15.92 -1.05 10.39
N GLY A 58 -15.85 -2.37 10.37
CA GLY A 58 -16.88 -3.21 10.97
C GLY A 58 -16.49 -4.67 11.01
N THR A 59 -17.49 -5.53 11.15
CA THR A 59 -17.36 -6.98 11.11
C THR A 59 -18.58 -7.52 10.38
N PHE A 60 -18.37 -8.33 9.35
CA PHE A 60 -19.49 -8.90 8.61
C PHE A 60 -20.22 -9.93 9.48
N ASP A 61 -21.55 -9.84 9.52
CA ASP A 61 -22.42 -10.77 10.22
C ASP A 61 -22.65 -12.05 9.43
N ALA A 62 -22.62 -11.95 8.09
CA ALA A 62 -22.87 -13.07 7.19
C ALA A 62 -22.22 -12.86 5.82
N SER A 63 -21.80 -13.97 5.21
CA SER A 63 -21.46 -14.04 3.79
C SER A 63 -22.43 -14.95 3.03
N THR A 64 -22.76 -14.60 1.79
CA THR A 64 -23.53 -15.46 0.89
C THR A 64 -23.03 -15.25 -0.54
N GLY A 65 -22.20 -16.17 -1.01
CA GLY A 65 -21.55 -16.01 -2.31
C GLY A 65 -20.70 -14.75 -2.31
N SER A 66 -20.92 -13.85 -3.27
CA SER A 66 -20.19 -12.58 -3.37
C SER A 66 -20.73 -11.46 -2.47
N SER A 67 -21.79 -11.72 -1.70
CA SER A 67 -22.48 -10.70 -0.92
C SER A 67 -22.13 -10.81 0.57
N LEU A 68 -21.83 -9.67 1.18
CA LEU A 68 -21.49 -9.55 2.59
C LEU A 68 -22.41 -8.58 3.28
N THR A 69 -22.91 -8.98 4.45
CA THR A 69 -23.85 -8.17 5.22
C THR A 69 -23.25 -7.82 6.58
N ASP A 70 -23.39 -6.55 6.97
CA ASP A 70 -23.11 -6.03 8.31
C ASP A 70 -24.34 -5.21 8.74
N THR A 71 -25.23 -5.84 9.49
CA THR A 71 -26.49 -5.26 9.97
C THR A 71 -26.29 -4.12 10.97
N GLY A 72 -25.08 -4.00 11.52
CA GLY A 72 -24.66 -2.89 12.37
C GLY A 72 -24.14 -1.68 11.60
N ALA A 73 -23.87 -1.81 10.30
CA ALA A 73 -23.29 -0.78 9.46
C ALA A 73 -24.28 -0.25 8.40
N SER A 74 -23.92 0.89 7.80
CA SER A 74 -24.59 1.43 6.62
C SER A 74 -23.56 1.86 5.59
N PHE A 75 -23.58 1.19 4.44
CA PHE A 75 -22.71 1.47 3.29
C PHE A 75 -23.31 2.52 2.34
N SER A 76 -24.51 3.04 2.62
CA SER A 76 -25.19 4.01 1.75
C SER A 76 -24.45 5.37 1.67
N GLY A 77 -23.45 5.60 2.53
CA GLY A 77 -22.58 6.77 2.46
C GLY A 77 -21.44 6.66 1.45
N LEU A 78 -21.22 5.49 0.84
CA LEU A 78 -20.19 5.33 -0.20
C LEU A 78 -20.64 6.01 -1.50
N VAL A 79 -19.73 6.73 -2.13
CA VAL A 79 -20.01 7.48 -3.36
C VAL A 79 -20.00 6.50 -4.53
N ALA A 80 -21.12 6.42 -5.25
CA ALA A 80 -21.38 5.40 -6.25
C ALA A 80 -20.34 5.32 -7.39
N THR A 81 -19.57 6.37 -7.65
CA THR A 81 -18.55 6.41 -8.71
C THR A 81 -17.11 6.35 -8.19
N THR A 82 -16.93 6.25 -6.88
CA THR A 82 -15.61 6.22 -6.24
C THR A 82 -15.17 4.77 -6.06
N GLU A 83 -13.90 4.50 -6.36
CA GLU A 83 -13.29 3.21 -6.04
C GLU A 83 -12.84 3.16 -4.58
N TYR A 84 -13.09 2.02 -3.95
CA TYR A 84 -12.72 1.73 -2.58
C TYR A 84 -11.95 0.41 -2.51
N ILE A 85 -11.12 0.30 -1.48
CA ILE A 85 -10.47 -0.95 -1.08
C ILE A 85 -11.18 -1.48 0.16
N VAL A 86 -11.69 -2.70 0.07
CA VAL A 86 -12.13 -3.49 1.24
C VAL A 86 -10.95 -4.31 1.70
N GLU A 87 -10.43 -3.97 2.87
CA GLU A 87 -9.35 -4.66 3.56
C GLU A 87 -9.96 -5.58 4.63
N LEU A 88 -9.69 -6.88 4.54
CA LEU A 88 -10.09 -7.86 5.54
C LEU A 88 -8.95 -8.08 6.56
N ALA A 89 -9.31 -8.52 7.76
CA ALA A 89 -8.35 -8.71 8.85
C ALA A 89 -7.25 -9.76 8.60
N ASP A 90 -7.46 -10.66 7.63
CA ASP A 90 -6.48 -11.65 7.16
C ASP A 90 -5.46 -11.06 6.18
N GLY A 91 -5.60 -9.79 5.81
CA GLY A 91 -4.74 -9.08 4.86
C GLY A 91 -5.22 -9.13 3.41
N SER A 92 -6.35 -9.78 3.12
CA SER A 92 -6.97 -9.80 1.80
C SER A 92 -7.54 -8.42 1.45
N ASN A 93 -7.36 -7.98 0.20
CA ASN A 93 -7.85 -6.71 -0.29
C ASN A 93 -8.69 -6.89 -1.56
N PHE A 94 -9.81 -6.18 -1.64
CA PHE A 94 -10.70 -6.20 -2.79
C PHE A 94 -10.99 -4.78 -3.26
N ASN A 95 -10.95 -4.57 -4.57
CA ASN A 95 -11.42 -3.33 -5.16
C ASN A 95 -12.93 -3.44 -5.38
N ILE A 96 -13.65 -2.40 -4.99
CA ILE A 96 -15.05 -2.21 -5.33
C ILE A 96 -15.27 -0.79 -5.82
N VAL A 97 -16.36 -0.57 -6.53
CA VAL A 97 -16.92 0.75 -6.75
C VAL A 97 -18.02 0.97 -5.70
N GLY A 98 -18.23 2.21 -5.23
CA GLY A 98 -19.26 2.48 -4.21
C GLY A 98 -20.67 2.00 -4.59
N SER A 99 -20.97 1.83 -5.89
CA SER A 99 -22.22 1.23 -6.37
C SER A 99 -22.39 -0.25 -6.05
N ASP A 100 -21.30 -0.95 -5.70
CA ASP A 100 -21.32 -2.36 -5.28
C ASP A 100 -21.83 -2.53 -3.85
N ALA A 101 -22.02 -1.42 -3.12
CA ALA A 101 -22.53 -1.40 -1.77
C ALA A 101 -23.89 -0.69 -1.68
N SER A 102 -24.79 -1.23 -0.86
CA SER A 102 -26.13 -0.68 -0.65
C SER A 102 -26.68 -1.11 0.71
N GLY A 103 -27.28 -0.17 1.45
CA GLY A 103 -27.84 -0.48 2.76
C GLY A 103 -26.79 -1.05 3.71
N ASP A 104 -27.00 -2.27 4.17
CA ASP A 104 -26.14 -3.06 5.06
C ASP A 104 -25.33 -4.13 4.32
N THR A 105 -25.29 -4.07 2.98
CA THR A 105 -24.68 -5.09 2.13
C THR A 105 -23.62 -4.52 1.19
N ILE A 106 -22.54 -5.27 0.97
CA ILE A 106 -21.50 -5.00 -0.02
C ILE A 106 -21.30 -6.23 -0.91
N THR A 107 -21.06 -6.02 -2.20
CA THR A 107 -20.77 -7.09 -3.17
C THR A 107 -19.30 -7.07 -3.52
N LEU A 108 -18.61 -8.19 -3.35
CA LEU A 108 -17.21 -8.35 -3.74
C LEU A 108 -17.08 -9.08 -5.08
N PRO A 109 -15.98 -8.87 -5.84
CA PRO A 109 -15.79 -9.53 -7.14
C PRO A 109 -15.65 -11.05 -7.05
N THR A 110 -14.96 -11.58 -6.03
CA THR A 110 -14.51 -12.98 -5.99
C THR A 110 -14.20 -13.53 -4.58
N VAL A 111 -15.13 -13.50 -3.61
CA VAL A 111 -15.03 -14.39 -2.43
C VAL A 111 -16.37 -14.63 -1.75
N ASP A 112 -16.46 -15.83 -1.16
CA ASP A 112 -17.26 -16.23 0.01
C ASP A 112 -16.33 -16.10 1.24
N PRO A 113 -16.16 -14.92 1.86
CA PRO A 113 -15.26 -14.79 3.00
C PRO A 113 -15.81 -15.56 4.20
N ALA A 114 -14.92 -15.91 5.12
CA ALA A 114 -15.33 -16.51 6.38
C ALA A 114 -16.35 -15.62 7.12
N ASP A 115 -17.33 -16.24 7.76
CA ASP A 115 -18.25 -15.54 8.66
C ASP A 115 -17.47 -14.77 9.75
N GLU A 116 -18.05 -13.67 10.25
CA GLU A 116 -17.49 -12.85 11.33
C GLU A 116 -16.14 -12.18 11.01
N GLN A 117 -15.82 -11.97 9.73
CA GLN A 117 -14.57 -11.32 9.33
C GLN A 117 -14.61 -9.81 9.55
N ALA A 118 -13.65 -9.29 10.32
CA ALA A 118 -13.46 -7.85 10.50
C ALA A 118 -12.92 -7.18 9.23
N TYR A 119 -13.39 -5.97 8.94
CA TYR A 119 -13.05 -5.24 7.72
C TYR A 119 -12.77 -3.75 7.95
N LYS A 120 -12.05 -3.16 7.00
CA LYS A 120 -11.89 -1.71 6.81
C LYS A 120 -12.19 -1.36 5.36
N ILE A 121 -12.96 -0.31 5.12
CA ILE A 121 -13.17 0.26 3.78
C ILE A 121 -12.38 1.55 3.69
N ARG A 122 -11.57 1.67 2.65
CA ARG A 122 -10.72 2.83 2.36
C ARG A 122 -11.01 3.39 0.99
N ILE A 123 -10.84 4.70 0.82
CA ILE A 123 -10.79 5.29 -0.53
C ILE A 123 -9.56 4.73 -1.24
N ALA A 124 -9.71 4.25 -2.48
CA ALA A 124 -8.59 3.76 -3.26
C ALA A 124 -7.66 4.93 -3.66
N ASN A 125 -6.35 4.68 -3.65
CA ASN A 125 -5.40 5.65 -4.19
C ASN A 125 -5.55 5.72 -5.71
N THR A 126 -5.55 6.91 -6.26
CA THR A 126 -5.60 7.15 -7.70
C THR A 126 -4.31 7.78 -8.20
N LEU A 127 -4.10 7.78 -9.50
CA LEU A 127 -3.00 8.51 -10.12
C LEU A 127 -2.99 9.98 -9.68
N ASN A 128 -4.16 10.60 -9.56
CA ASN A 128 -4.29 11.97 -9.08
C ASN A 128 -4.04 12.11 -7.57
N SER A 129 -4.45 11.15 -6.72
CA SER A 129 -4.20 11.25 -5.28
C SER A 129 -2.71 11.06 -4.93
N VAL A 130 -1.98 10.28 -5.74
CA VAL A 130 -0.56 9.97 -5.50
C VAL A 130 0.36 11.01 -6.14
N LEU A 131 0.09 11.40 -7.40
CA LEU A 131 0.98 12.28 -8.16
C LEU A 131 0.40 13.67 -8.44
N GLY A 132 -0.90 13.87 -8.18
CA GLY A 132 -1.55 15.18 -8.24
C GLY A 132 -1.44 15.88 -9.59
N ASN A 133 -1.30 17.20 -9.53
CA ASN A 133 -0.78 18.03 -10.60
C ASN A 133 0.72 18.20 -10.38
N PRO A 134 1.57 17.35 -10.98
CA PRO A 134 2.97 17.30 -10.62
C PRO A 134 3.70 18.53 -11.16
N THR A 135 4.08 19.45 -10.28
CA THR A 135 4.94 20.59 -10.65
C THR A 135 6.38 20.17 -10.96
N ASN A 136 6.77 18.97 -10.50
CA ASN A 136 8.15 18.51 -10.54
C ASN A 136 8.37 17.38 -11.57
N LEU A 137 7.33 16.97 -12.30
CA LEU A 137 7.44 16.06 -13.44
C LEU A 137 7.34 16.86 -14.75
N ALA A 138 8.10 16.46 -15.76
CA ALA A 138 8.03 17.06 -17.08
C ALA A 138 6.66 16.77 -17.72
N SER A 139 5.91 17.84 -18.01
CA SER A 139 4.55 17.80 -18.54
C SER A 139 4.48 18.21 -20.02
N SER A 140 3.37 17.88 -20.68
CA SER A 140 3.12 18.27 -22.07
C SER A 140 2.26 19.52 -22.16
N ALA A 141 2.81 20.61 -22.71
CA ALA A 141 2.03 21.80 -23.05
C ALA A 141 1.25 21.67 -24.37
N THR A 142 1.48 20.61 -25.15
CA THR A 142 0.88 20.40 -26.48
C THR A 142 -0.02 19.16 -26.55
N GLY A 143 -0.12 18.40 -25.46
CA GLY A 143 -0.79 17.10 -25.45
C GLY A 143 0.02 15.96 -26.09
N ASN A 144 1.25 16.22 -26.55
CA ASN A 144 2.15 15.18 -27.06
C ASN A 144 3.02 14.58 -25.92
N PRO A 145 3.06 13.24 -25.73
CA PRO A 145 3.87 12.58 -24.69
C PRO A 145 5.38 12.48 -25.01
N ALA A 146 5.85 13.09 -26.10
CA ALA A 146 7.28 13.10 -26.43
C ALA A 146 8.05 13.99 -25.45
N GLY A 147 9.06 13.41 -24.78
CA GLY A 147 9.92 14.13 -23.83
C GLY A 147 9.27 14.46 -22.50
N THR A 148 8.06 13.97 -22.22
CA THR A 148 7.43 14.07 -20.91
C THR A 148 7.83 12.90 -20.03
N ASP A 149 7.79 13.11 -18.72
CA ASP A 149 7.87 12.01 -17.78
C ASP A 149 6.62 11.12 -17.92
N ARG A 150 6.76 9.83 -17.61
CA ARG A 150 5.69 8.84 -17.76
C ARG A 150 5.50 8.02 -16.50
N VAL A 151 4.25 7.72 -16.21
CA VAL A 151 3.88 6.82 -15.12
C VAL A 151 3.41 5.52 -15.73
N TRP A 152 4.03 4.42 -15.33
CA TRP A 152 3.72 3.09 -15.81
C TRP A 152 3.02 2.31 -14.70
N ILE A 153 1.76 1.97 -14.92
CA ILE A 153 0.91 1.31 -13.93
C ILE A 153 0.61 -0.11 -14.43
N PRO A 154 0.89 -1.16 -13.63
CA PRO A 154 0.57 -2.52 -13.99
C PRO A 154 -0.92 -2.68 -14.36
N ASN A 155 -1.20 -3.36 -15.47
CA ASN A 155 -2.59 -3.62 -15.91
C ASN A 155 -2.94 -5.13 -15.90
N GLY A 156 -2.15 -5.93 -15.18
CA GLY A 156 -2.29 -7.39 -15.10
C GLY A 156 -1.65 -8.17 -16.26
N THR A 157 -1.19 -7.50 -17.32
CA THR A 157 -0.40 -8.13 -18.41
C THR A 157 0.97 -7.46 -18.56
N LEU A 158 0.97 -6.14 -18.70
CA LEU A 158 2.15 -5.30 -18.79
C LEU A 158 1.84 -4.01 -18.01
N PHE A 159 1.93 -2.87 -18.69
CA PHE A 159 1.74 -1.56 -18.11
C PHE A 159 0.92 -0.68 -19.04
N ASP A 160 -0.01 0.06 -18.45
CA ASP A 160 -0.54 1.26 -19.06
C ASP A 160 0.39 2.44 -18.75
N GLN A 161 0.57 3.32 -19.74
CA GLN A 161 1.41 4.50 -19.62
C GLN A 161 0.57 5.77 -19.54
N TYR A 162 0.94 6.66 -18.63
CA TYR A 162 0.26 7.93 -18.41
C TYR A 162 1.25 9.10 -18.40
N TYR A 163 0.80 10.26 -18.84
CA TYR A 163 1.58 11.50 -18.85
C TYR A 163 0.69 12.69 -18.49
N TYR A 164 1.29 13.72 -17.90
CA TYR A 164 0.56 14.91 -17.48
C TYR A 164 0.56 15.96 -18.59
N VAL A 165 -0.61 16.54 -18.86
CA VAL A 165 -0.82 17.60 -19.86
C VAL A 165 -1.15 18.90 -19.13
N THR A 166 -0.51 20.00 -19.55
CA THR A 166 -0.73 21.38 -19.04
C THR A 166 -1.40 22.29 -20.06
N LEU A 167 -1.88 21.72 -21.18
CA LEU A 167 -2.64 22.45 -22.20
C LEU A 167 -3.95 22.98 -21.59
N SER A 168 -4.15 24.30 -21.67
CA SER A 168 -5.35 24.97 -21.14
C SER A 168 -6.64 24.35 -21.71
N GLY A 169 -7.59 24.04 -20.83
CA GLY A 169 -8.84 23.34 -21.17
C GLY A 169 -8.71 21.82 -21.35
N SER A 170 -7.52 21.27 -21.16
CA SER A 170 -7.22 19.83 -21.24
C SER A 170 -6.12 19.46 -20.23
N GLU A 171 -6.09 20.15 -19.09
CA GLU A 171 -5.09 19.91 -18.06
C GLU A 171 -5.42 18.62 -17.30
N GLY A 172 -4.41 17.77 -17.11
CA GLY A 172 -4.52 16.55 -16.31
C GLY A 172 -3.81 15.35 -16.91
N TRP A 173 -4.06 14.18 -16.32
CA TRP A 173 -3.45 12.91 -16.72
C TRP A 173 -4.15 12.29 -17.93
N TYR A 174 -3.37 11.90 -18.93
CA TYR A 174 -3.83 11.16 -20.12
C TYR A 174 -3.11 9.83 -20.27
N LYS A 175 -3.80 8.85 -20.84
CA LYS A 175 -3.19 7.59 -21.27
C LYS A 175 -2.46 7.80 -22.60
N VAL A 176 -1.21 7.33 -22.68
CA VAL A 176 -0.39 7.40 -23.90
C VAL A 176 -1.10 6.64 -25.03
N GLY A 177 -1.24 7.29 -26.19
CA GLY A 177 -1.90 6.70 -27.36
C GLY A 177 -3.42 6.71 -27.32
N ALA A 178 -4.05 7.24 -26.27
CA ALA A 178 -5.50 7.20 -26.08
C ALA A 178 -6.08 8.54 -25.59
N THR A 179 -5.61 9.66 -26.16
CA THR A 179 -6.04 11.01 -25.75
C THR A 179 -7.53 11.27 -25.93
N SER A 180 -8.17 10.59 -26.89
CA SER A 180 -9.62 10.65 -27.11
C SER A 180 -10.44 10.06 -25.96
N GLU A 181 -9.83 9.30 -25.06
CA GLU A 181 -10.51 8.75 -23.87
C GLU A 181 -10.64 9.76 -22.72
N GLY A 182 -10.09 10.97 -22.89
CA GLY A 182 -10.16 12.03 -21.89
C GLY A 182 -9.25 11.82 -20.69
N LEU A 183 -9.56 12.52 -19.60
CA LEU A 183 -8.76 12.54 -18.37
C LEU A 183 -8.86 11.21 -17.62
N LYS A 184 -7.72 10.77 -17.08
CA LYS A 184 -7.57 9.48 -16.40
C LYS A 184 -7.18 9.55 -14.93
N GLY A 185 -6.85 10.74 -14.42
CA GLY A 185 -6.28 10.91 -13.08
C GLY A 185 -7.06 10.18 -11.97
N ASP A 186 -8.37 10.41 -11.90
CA ASP A 186 -9.21 9.84 -10.84
C ASP A 186 -9.76 8.45 -11.16
N SER A 187 -9.70 8.00 -12.42
CA SER A 187 -10.21 6.69 -12.86
C SER A 187 -9.14 5.60 -12.90
N VAL A 188 -7.89 5.95 -12.58
CA VAL A 188 -6.78 5.00 -12.57
C VAL A 188 -6.38 4.76 -11.13
N VAL A 189 -6.77 3.60 -10.61
CA VAL A 189 -6.43 3.16 -9.26
C VAL A 189 -5.03 2.57 -9.21
N ILE A 190 -4.30 2.93 -8.15
CA ILE A 190 -3.02 2.33 -7.78
C ILE A 190 -3.30 1.39 -6.61
N ASN A 191 -3.27 0.09 -6.90
CA ASN A 191 -3.60 -0.93 -5.92
C ASN A 191 -2.61 -0.93 -4.74
N PRO A 192 -3.10 -1.07 -3.51
CA PRO A 192 -2.25 -1.38 -2.35
C PRO A 192 -1.37 -2.60 -2.64
N GLY A 193 -0.11 -2.57 -2.22
CA GLY A 193 0.84 -3.63 -2.55
C GLY A 193 1.46 -3.56 -3.94
N ALA A 194 0.87 -2.87 -4.92
CA ALA A 194 1.50 -2.73 -6.22
C ALA A 194 2.51 -1.57 -6.22
N ALA A 195 3.73 -1.83 -6.71
CA ALA A 195 4.63 -0.75 -7.10
C ALA A 195 4.36 -0.31 -8.55
N ILE A 196 4.61 0.97 -8.83
CA ILE A 196 4.51 1.60 -10.16
C ILE A 196 5.89 2.08 -10.59
N TYR A 197 6.06 2.35 -11.90
CA TYR A 197 7.22 3.11 -12.35
C TYR A 197 6.89 4.56 -12.62
N VAL A 198 7.86 5.42 -12.33
CA VAL A 198 7.95 6.77 -12.87
C VAL A 198 9.21 6.87 -13.73
N GLU A 199 9.03 6.96 -15.03
CA GLU A 199 10.07 7.19 -16.01
C GLU A 199 10.31 8.69 -16.14
N THR A 200 11.47 9.15 -15.68
CA THR A 200 11.89 10.54 -15.81
C THR A 200 12.65 10.69 -17.12
N LEU A 201 12.11 11.46 -18.06
CA LEU A 201 12.69 11.70 -19.39
C LEU A 201 13.05 13.17 -19.61
N GLY A 202 12.36 14.09 -18.93
CA GLY A 202 12.54 15.53 -19.12
C GLY A 202 13.53 16.18 -18.13
N SER A 203 13.82 15.53 -17.01
CA SER A 203 14.80 16.03 -16.02
C SER A 203 16.18 15.45 -16.30
N THR A 204 17.12 16.28 -16.79
CA THR A 204 18.45 15.80 -17.20
C THR A 204 19.53 15.90 -16.12
N THR A 205 19.30 16.65 -15.04
CA THR A 205 20.39 16.97 -14.09
C THR A 205 19.97 17.05 -12.61
N GLY A 206 18.70 16.79 -12.26
CA GLY A 206 18.21 16.91 -10.88
C GLY A 206 17.21 15.83 -10.49
N THR A 207 17.19 15.46 -9.21
CA THR A 207 16.19 14.57 -8.63
C THR A 207 14.86 15.28 -8.45
N THR A 208 13.76 14.54 -8.58
CA THR A 208 12.40 15.02 -8.35
C THR A 208 11.84 14.40 -7.07
N ASP A 209 11.38 15.22 -6.13
CA ASP A 209 10.68 14.72 -4.95
C ASP A 209 9.17 14.66 -5.21
N ILE A 210 8.59 13.49 -4.93
CA ILE A 210 7.15 13.23 -4.88
C ILE A 210 6.73 13.17 -3.42
N MET A 211 5.65 13.90 -3.10
CA MET A 211 5.08 13.94 -1.76
C MET A 211 3.76 13.17 -1.77
N ILE A 212 3.73 12.03 -1.07
CA ILE A 212 2.55 11.19 -0.94
C ILE A 212 1.98 11.44 0.45
N SER A 213 0.69 11.72 0.56
CA SER A 213 0.02 11.89 1.84
C SER A 213 -1.05 10.83 2.01
N GLY A 214 -1.30 10.39 3.24
CA GLY A 214 -2.34 9.41 3.51
C GLY A 214 -2.28 8.85 4.92
N THR A 215 -2.98 7.74 5.10
CA THR A 215 -3.02 7.00 6.36
C THR A 215 -1.97 5.89 6.38
N VAL A 216 -1.35 5.71 7.53
CA VAL A 216 -0.41 4.63 7.79
C VAL A 216 -1.19 3.35 8.01
N LYS A 217 -0.81 2.28 7.30
CA LYS A 217 -1.33 0.94 7.56
C LYS A 217 -0.62 0.31 8.76
N THR A 218 -1.39 -0.41 9.58
CA THR A 218 -0.91 -1.02 10.84
C THR A 218 -1.14 -2.53 10.91
N VAL A 219 -1.73 -3.11 9.86
CA VAL A 219 -1.98 -4.54 9.72
C VAL A 219 -1.20 -5.09 8.53
N PRO A 220 -0.95 -6.41 8.43
CA PRO A 220 -0.23 -7.01 7.30
C PRO A 220 -0.87 -6.73 5.93
N THR A 221 -0.06 -6.72 4.87
CA THR A 221 -0.54 -6.74 3.48
C THR A 221 -0.18 -8.06 2.85
N ALA A 222 -1.18 -8.74 2.28
CA ALA A 222 -0.98 -9.92 1.46
C ALA A 222 -0.86 -9.55 -0.02
N TYR A 223 -0.01 -10.28 -0.73
CA TYR A 223 0.28 -10.13 -2.15
C TYR A 223 -0.02 -11.44 -2.84
N THR A 224 -0.58 -11.35 -4.05
CA THR A 224 -0.50 -12.47 -4.98
C THR A 224 0.87 -12.42 -5.63
N ILE A 225 1.71 -13.41 -5.34
CA ILE A 225 2.99 -13.64 -6.02
C ILE A 225 2.71 -14.62 -7.15
N SER A 226 3.16 -14.27 -8.34
CA SER A 226 3.22 -15.15 -9.50
C SER A 226 4.67 -15.53 -9.76
N GLN A 227 4.89 -16.69 -10.40
CA GLN A 227 6.21 -17.08 -10.85
C GLN A 227 6.88 -15.97 -11.67
N GLU A 228 8.21 -15.87 -11.56
CA GLU A 228 9.04 -14.84 -12.18
C GLU A 228 8.94 -13.48 -11.47
N TRP A 229 8.39 -12.45 -12.09
CA TRP A 229 8.60 -11.06 -11.68
C TRP A 229 7.36 -10.46 -11.03
N ASN A 230 7.54 -9.98 -9.80
CA ASN A 230 6.49 -9.34 -9.02
C ASN A 230 6.94 -7.95 -8.57
N LEU A 231 6.09 -6.94 -8.79
CA LEU A 231 6.31 -5.58 -8.31
C LEU A 231 5.63 -5.42 -6.96
N LEU A 232 6.41 -5.28 -5.91
CA LEU A 232 5.90 -5.15 -4.55
C LEU A 232 6.17 -3.74 -4.03
N SER A 233 5.14 -3.11 -3.48
CA SER A 233 5.26 -1.93 -2.64
C SER A 233 5.73 -2.34 -1.25
N GLY A 234 6.66 -1.59 -0.65
CA GLY A 234 6.94 -1.68 0.78
C GLY A 234 5.84 -0.95 1.52
N GLU A 235 5.09 -1.58 2.42
CA GLU A 235 3.82 -0.99 2.90
C GLU A 235 3.99 -0.02 4.05
N TYR A 236 5.14 -0.06 4.72
CA TYR A 236 5.37 0.70 5.94
C TYR A 236 6.43 1.78 5.69
N PRO A 237 6.07 3.07 5.83
CA PRO A 237 6.98 4.18 5.52
C PRO A 237 8.26 4.24 6.34
N ALA A 238 8.28 3.66 7.55
CA ALA A 238 9.38 3.75 8.48
C ALA A 238 9.68 2.41 9.18
N GLY A 239 10.97 2.17 9.44
CA GLY A 239 11.42 1.05 10.27
C GLY A 239 11.30 -0.34 9.63
N GLN A 240 10.80 -0.46 8.41
CA GLN A 240 10.77 -1.73 7.69
C GLN A 240 12.14 -2.07 7.10
N THR A 241 12.64 -3.26 7.46
CA THR A 241 13.90 -3.83 6.99
C THR A 241 13.65 -5.22 6.42
N LEU A 242 14.64 -5.79 5.73
CA LEU A 242 14.58 -7.18 5.27
C LEU A 242 14.23 -8.15 6.41
N GLY A 243 14.90 -8.00 7.56
CA GLY A 243 14.77 -8.90 8.71
C GLY A 243 13.43 -8.84 9.42
N ASN A 244 12.72 -7.71 9.39
CA ASN A 244 11.40 -7.56 10.04
C ASN A 244 10.22 -7.52 9.05
N SER A 245 10.49 -7.67 7.75
CA SER A 245 9.48 -7.58 6.70
C SER A 245 8.46 -8.72 6.70
N GLY A 246 8.80 -9.88 7.28
CA GLY A 246 7.99 -11.10 7.16
C GLY A 246 8.13 -11.82 5.82
N LEU A 247 8.82 -11.22 4.83
CA LEU A 247 8.99 -11.82 3.49
C LEU A 247 9.68 -13.18 3.54
N SER A 248 10.64 -13.38 4.44
CA SER A 248 11.38 -14.65 4.56
C SER A 248 10.51 -15.86 4.88
N ALA A 249 9.29 -15.67 5.40
CA ALA A 249 8.35 -16.74 5.68
C ALA A 249 7.55 -17.17 4.43
N ASN A 250 7.58 -16.38 3.36
CA ASN A 250 6.73 -16.53 2.18
C ASN A 250 7.51 -16.56 0.87
N ILE A 251 8.82 -16.82 0.92
CA ILE A 251 9.69 -16.91 -0.25
C ILE A 251 10.54 -18.20 -0.17
N ALA A 252 10.96 -18.70 -1.32
CA ALA A 252 11.90 -19.81 -1.42
C ALA A 252 13.30 -19.37 -0.95
N GLY A 253 13.73 -19.92 0.19
CA GLY A 253 15.07 -19.70 0.74
C GLY A 253 16.12 -20.67 0.20
N SER A 254 17.39 -20.27 0.30
CA SER A 254 18.55 -21.10 -0.05
C SER A 254 18.99 -21.99 1.11
N ALA A 255 18.89 -23.31 0.94
CA ALA A 255 19.31 -24.29 1.94
C ALA A 255 20.82 -24.58 1.95
N ASP A 256 21.54 -24.23 0.88
CA ASP A 256 22.99 -24.44 0.71
C ASP A 256 23.81 -23.14 0.75
N GLY A 257 23.14 -22.00 0.96
CA GLY A 257 23.74 -20.67 0.95
C GLY A 257 23.99 -20.10 -0.46
N ASN A 258 23.67 -20.85 -1.52
CA ASN A 258 23.76 -20.40 -2.90
C ASN A 258 22.45 -19.73 -3.34
N PRO A 259 22.48 -18.50 -3.92
CA PRO A 259 21.26 -17.87 -4.44
C PRO A 259 20.62 -18.60 -5.62
N ALA A 260 21.28 -19.59 -6.22
CA ALA A 260 20.71 -20.38 -7.30
C ALA A 260 19.47 -21.16 -6.84
N GLY A 261 18.31 -20.83 -7.39
CA GLY A 261 17.03 -21.47 -7.05
C GLY A 261 16.34 -20.90 -5.80
N ALA A 262 16.91 -19.88 -5.17
CA ALA A 262 16.22 -19.07 -4.17
C ALA A 262 15.54 -17.87 -4.84
N ASP A 263 14.54 -17.32 -4.17
CA ASP A 263 13.93 -16.08 -4.59
C ASP A 263 14.88 -14.91 -4.35
N ILE A 264 14.88 -13.99 -5.31
CA ILE A 264 15.76 -12.83 -5.27
C ILE A 264 14.92 -11.57 -5.12
N LEU A 265 15.15 -10.84 -4.03
CA LEU A 265 14.60 -9.51 -3.85
C LEU A 265 15.54 -8.47 -4.47
N TRP A 266 15.03 -7.67 -5.40
CA TRP A 266 15.77 -6.59 -6.05
C TRP A 266 15.30 -5.25 -5.49
N ALA A 267 16.16 -4.61 -4.72
CA ALA A 267 15.89 -3.32 -4.09
C ALA A 267 16.62 -2.19 -4.86
N PRO A 268 15.90 -1.19 -5.38
CA PRO A 268 16.52 -0.04 -6.01
C PRO A 268 17.57 0.62 -5.10
N ASN A 269 18.74 0.92 -5.65
CA ASN A 269 19.82 1.61 -4.92
C ASN A 269 20.12 3.02 -5.47
N GLY A 270 19.21 3.55 -6.31
CA GLY A 270 19.34 4.85 -6.97
C GLY A 270 19.95 4.79 -8.37
N VAL A 271 20.63 3.70 -8.74
CA VAL A 271 21.19 3.55 -10.10
C VAL A 271 20.76 2.22 -10.73
N LEU A 272 20.89 1.14 -9.96
CA LEU A 272 20.49 -0.21 -10.33
C LEU A 272 19.76 -0.82 -9.13
N PHE A 273 20.05 -2.08 -8.84
CA PHE A 273 19.46 -2.85 -7.77
C PHE A 273 20.54 -3.51 -6.94
N ASP A 274 20.39 -3.42 -5.63
CA ASP A 274 20.96 -4.41 -4.75
C ASP A 274 20.06 -5.64 -4.74
N LYS A 275 20.67 -6.82 -4.73
CA LYS A 275 19.96 -8.11 -4.78
C LYS A 275 20.16 -8.85 -3.49
N TYR A 276 19.07 -9.35 -2.92
CA TYR A 276 19.06 -10.07 -1.65
C TYR A 276 18.35 -11.40 -1.79
N TYR A 277 18.75 -12.37 -0.97
CA TYR A 277 18.13 -13.68 -0.90
C TYR A 277 18.17 -14.16 0.56
N TYR A 278 17.22 -15.01 0.94
CA TYR A 278 17.16 -15.57 2.27
C TYR A 278 17.86 -16.93 2.31
N VAL A 279 18.71 -17.16 3.31
CA VAL A 279 19.41 -18.42 3.54
C VAL A 279 18.75 -19.14 4.72
N THR A 280 18.43 -20.42 4.55
CA THR A 280 17.84 -21.30 5.57
C THR A 280 18.85 -22.32 6.14
N LEU A 281 20.11 -22.24 5.70
CA LEU A 281 21.21 -23.07 6.18
C LEU A 281 21.46 -22.83 7.68
N SER A 282 21.31 -23.88 8.49
CA SER A 282 21.53 -23.83 9.93
C SER A 282 22.90 -23.24 10.30
N GLY A 283 22.92 -22.24 11.17
CA GLY A 283 24.14 -21.53 11.59
C GLY A 283 24.56 -20.39 10.65
N SER A 284 23.83 -20.18 9.55
CA SER A 284 24.00 -19.04 8.62
C SER A 284 22.63 -18.55 8.13
N GLU A 285 21.59 -18.72 8.95
CA GLU A 285 20.22 -18.34 8.61
C GLU A 285 20.07 -16.82 8.57
N GLY A 286 19.43 -16.32 7.52
CA GLY A 286 19.11 -14.90 7.39
C GLY A 286 19.29 -14.34 5.99
N TRP A 287 19.17 -13.01 5.87
CA TRP A 287 19.27 -12.31 4.60
C TRP A 287 20.72 -12.05 4.20
N TYR A 288 21.04 -12.32 2.94
CA TYR A 288 22.35 -12.04 2.35
C TYR A 288 22.23 -11.22 1.08
N LYS A 289 23.29 -10.47 0.74
CA LYS A 289 23.42 -9.79 -0.54
C LYS A 289 24.06 -10.74 -1.56
N VAL A 290 23.45 -10.87 -2.74
CA VAL A 290 23.96 -11.71 -3.82
C VAL A 290 25.37 -11.25 -4.22
N GLY A 291 26.29 -12.21 -4.30
CA GLY A 291 27.70 -11.94 -4.65
C GLY A 291 28.54 -11.30 -3.54
N ALA A 292 27.99 -11.15 -2.33
CA ALA A 292 28.64 -10.46 -1.22
C ALA A 292 28.40 -11.16 0.13
N THR A 293 28.41 -12.50 0.14
CA THR A 293 28.13 -13.31 1.35
C THR A 293 29.11 -13.08 2.49
N SER A 294 30.36 -12.68 2.18
CA SER A 294 31.37 -12.30 3.17
C SER A 294 31.05 -11.02 3.93
N GLU A 295 30.07 -10.22 3.48
CA GLU A 295 29.64 -9.01 4.18
C GLU A 295 28.65 -9.29 5.33
N GLY A 296 28.34 -10.56 5.59
CA GLY A 296 27.45 -10.99 6.66
C GLY A 296 25.97 -10.71 6.39
N LEU A 297 25.18 -10.82 7.46
CA LEU A 297 23.73 -10.69 7.42
C LEU A 297 23.28 -9.27 7.06
N LYS A 298 22.20 -9.18 6.29
CA LYS A 298 21.59 -7.94 5.80
C LYS A 298 20.19 -7.70 6.35
N GLY A 299 19.84 -8.33 7.48
CA GLY A 299 18.54 -8.16 8.11
C GLY A 299 18.19 -6.70 8.45
N ASP A 300 19.19 -5.87 8.72
CA ASP A 300 19.01 -4.44 9.05
C ASP A 300 18.89 -3.53 7.82
N THR A 301 18.99 -4.08 6.60
CA THR A 301 18.81 -3.29 5.38
C THR A 301 17.37 -2.79 5.30
N VAL A 302 17.21 -1.46 5.30
CA VAL A 302 15.92 -0.79 5.14
C VAL A 302 15.35 -1.09 3.75
N LEU A 303 14.07 -1.47 3.70
CA LEU A 303 13.39 -1.68 2.44
C LEU A 303 13.01 -0.34 1.80
N PRO A 304 13.29 -0.15 0.49
CA PRO A 304 12.82 1.02 -0.26
C PRO A 304 11.30 0.97 -0.44
N SER A 305 10.71 2.03 -1.00
CA SER A 305 9.27 2.11 -1.17
C SER A 305 8.71 1.08 -2.15
N GLY A 306 9.50 0.60 -3.11
CA GLY A 306 9.14 -0.51 -3.98
C GLY A 306 10.33 -1.42 -4.26
N VAL A 307 10.06 -2.70 -4.50
CA VAL A 307 11.04 -3.76 -4.79
C VAL A 307 10.51 -4.70 -5.87
N TYR A 308 11.41 -5.45 -6.54
CA TYR A 308 11.00 -6.66 -7.25
C TYR A 308 11.23 -7.87 -6.39
N LEU A 309 10.31 -8.80 -6.47
CA LEU A 309 10.58 -10.19 -6.12
C LEU A 309 10.68 -10.98 -7.42
N GLN A 310 11.85 -11.58 -7.62
CA GLN A 310 12.07 -12.61 -8.61
C GLN A 310 11.82 -13.95 -7.93
N ASP A 311 10.63 -14.50 -8.14
CA ASP A 311 10.18 -15.80 -7.65
C ASP A 311 10.75 -16.91 -8.54
N ALA A 312 11.49 -17.83 -7.93
CA ALA A 312 12.22 -18.90 -8.59
C ALA A 312 11.37 -20.16 -8.77
N ASP A 313 10.38 -20.37 -7.91
CA ASP A 313 9.35 -21.39 -8.09
C ASP A 313 7.99 -20.71 -8.35
N ALA A 314 6.89 -21.45 -8.39
CA ALA A 314 5.56 -20.86 -8.51
C ALA A 314 4.87 -20.86 -7.14
N SER A 315 5.63 -20.59 -6.09
CA SER A 315 5.11 -20.66 -4.72
C SER A 315 4.20 -19.47 -4.43
N GLY A 316 3.28 -19.69 -3.49
CA GLY A 316 2.10 -18.86 -3.28
C GLY A 316 2.36 -17.44 -2.77
N GLY A 317 1.29 -16.81 -2.27
CA GLY A 317 1.28 -15.38 -1.91
C GLY A 317 2.34 -14.94 -0.91
N GLY A 318 2.67 -13.65 -0.95
CA GLY A 318 3.60 -13.00 -0.04
C GLY A 318 2.86 -12.25 1.07
N VAL A 319 3.44 -12.15 2.25
CA VAL A 319 2.93 -11.27 3.30
C VAL A 319 4.04 -10.33 3.76
N ILE A 320 3.78 -9.03 3.68
CA ILE A 320 4.62 -8.02 4.33
C ILE A 320 3.95 -7.63 5.65
N THR A 321 4.70 -7.75 6.75
CA THR A 321 4.22 -7.50 8.10
C THR A 321 4.64 -6.14 8.62
N PRO A 322 3.81 -5.47 9.44
CA PRO A 322 4.16 -4.21 10.04
C PRO A 322 5.35 -4.38 10.99
N PRO A 323 6.30 -3.41 11.03
CA PRO A 323 7.31 -3.38 12.07
C PRO A 323 6.64 -3.33 13.45
N THR A 324 7.24 -3.95 14.47
CA THR A 324 6.66 -4.02 15.83
C THR A 324 6.38 -2.65 16.45
N SER A 325 7.06 -1.60 16.01
CA SER A 325 6.79 -0.22 16.42
C SER A 325 5.39 0.30 16.04
N TYR A 326 4.68 -0.39 15.13
CA TYR A 326 3.34 -0.04 14.67
C TYR A 326 2.23 -0.66 15.54
N ASN A 327 2.54 -1.59 16.43
CA ASN A 327 1.54 -2.30 17.25
C ASN A 327 0.76 -1.40 18.23
N ASN A 328 1.20 -0.17 18.44
CA ASN A 328 0.57 0.79 19.36
C ASN A 328 0.05 2.06 18.65
N LEU A 329 -0.15 2.00 17.34
CA LEU A 329 -0.63 3.09 16.50
C LEU A 329 -2.12 2.98 16.18
#